data_AF-A0A2M7FSC3-F1
#
_entry.id   AF-A0A2M7FSC3-F1
#
_cell.length_a   1.000
_cell.length_b   1.000
_cell.length_c   1.000
_cell.angle_alpha   90.00
_cell.angle_beta   90.00
_cell.angle_gamma   90.00
#
_symmetry.space_group_name_H-M   'P 1'
#
loop_
_entity.id
_entity.type
_entity.pdbx_description
1 polymer ?
#
loop_
_entity_poly.entity_id
_entity_poly.type
_entity_poly.pdbx_seq_one_letter_code
_entity_poly.pdbx_strand_id
1 'polypeptide(L)'
;NLVKPDALTIGGEPIDLGRIRQALYAVTAEEDHIAPWTSCYQIRKTIHPKTPVRFVRSTSGHILGIVNPPVNPPKRAYWVANPTAKEDAQAWLQRAEKIPGTWWGDWLDWLAERTGDMVSAYPTANRKFPALADAPGTYVLEK
;
A
#
# COMPACT_ATOMS: atom_id res chain seq x y z
N ASN A 1 5.50 -6.26 -20.12
CA ASN A 1 5.27 -5.03 -20.92
C ASN A 1 4.92 -3.82 -20.07
N LEU A 2 4.19 -3.95 -18.95
CA LEU A 2 3.76 -2.82 -18.12
C LEU A 2 4.88 -1.85 -17.69
N VAL A 3 6.07 -2.35 -17.34
CA VAL A 3 7.20 -1.52 -16.90
C VAL A 3 7.97 -0.85 -18.04
N LYS A 4 7.65 -1.16 -19.30
CA LYS A 4 8.23 -0.51 -20.48
C LYS A 4 7.35 0.72 -20.79
N PRO A 5 7.88 1.94 -20.71
CA PRO A 5 7.11 3.14 -21.01
C PRO A 5 6.40 3.04 -22.36
N ASP A 6 5.11 3.36 -22.38
CA ASP A 6 4.26 3.46 -23.57
C ASP A 6 4.12 2.17 -24.41
N ALA A 7 4.55 1.02 -23.88
CA ALA A 7 4.44 -0.27 -24.57
C ALA A 7 3.05 -0.92 -24.49
N LEU A 8 2.15 -0.35 -23.70
CA LEU A 8 0.77 -0.82 -23.49
C LEU A 8 -0.17 0.39 -23.49
N THR A 9 -1.34 0.25 -24.12
CA THR A 9 -2.41 1.25 -24.10
C THR A 9 -3.65 0.66 -23.44
N ILE A 10 -4.24 1.37 -22.47
CA ILE A 10 -5.47 0.96 -21.78
C ILE A 10 -6.44 2.15 -21.81
N GLY A 11 -7.68 1.93 -22.26
CA GLY A 11 -8.69 2.99 -22.31
C GLY A 11 -8.31 4.16 -23.23
N GLY A 12 -7.47 3.93 -24.25
CA GLY A 12 -6.93 4.97 -25.13
C GLY A 12 -5.68 5.67 -24.60
N GLU A 13 -5.27 5.41 -23.37
CA GLU A 13 -4.13 6.06 -22.73
C GLU A 13 -2.88 5.15 -22.72
N PRO A 14 -1.72 5.62 -23.21
CA PRO A 14 -0.47 4.87 -23.14
C PRO A 14 0.08 4.86 -21.72
N ILE A 15 0.53 3.69 -21.27
CA ILE A 15 0.92 3.45 -19.87
C ILE A 15 2.41 3.64 -19.67
N ASP A 16 2.76 4.57 -18.78
CA ASP A 16 4.11 4.80 -18.30
C ASP A 16 4.08 5.01 -16.77
N LEU A 17 4.64 4.05 -16.03
CA LEU A 17 4.74 4.12 -14.56
C LEU A 17 5.61 5.29 -14.09
N GLY A 18 6.52 5.75 -14.96
CA GLY A 18 7.33 6.95 -14.77
C GLY A 18 6.52 8.24 -14.74
N ARG A 19 5.20 8.21 -15.01
CA ARG A 19 4.27 9.36 -14.85
C ARG A 19 3.62 9.44 -13.47
N ILE A 20 3.72 8.40 -12.63
CA ILE A 20 3.19 8.42 -11.26
C ILE A 20 4.02 9.39 -10.41
N ARG A 21 3.36 10.39 -9.80
CA ARG A 21 3.98 11.42 -8.94
C ARG A 21 3.45 11.40 -7.50
N GLN A 22 2.32 10.74 -7.28
CA GLN A 22 1.63 10.65 -6.00
C GLN A 22 2.49 9.87 -5.00
N ALA A 23 2.54 10.33 -3.75
CA ALA A 23 3.24 9.61 -2.70
C ALA A 23 2.67 8.18 -2.56
N LEU A 24 3.56 7.19 -2.48
CA LEU A 24 3.20 5.79 -2.45
C LEU A 24 3.51 5.19 -1.08
N TYR A 25 2.52 4.53 -0.48
CA TYR A 25 2.70 3.65 0.66
C TYR A 25 2.61 2.20 0.16
N ALA A 26 3.70 1.44 0.27
CA ALA A 26 3.80 0.10 -0.30
C ALA A 26 4.05 -0.93 0.80
N VAL A 27 3.05 -1.78 1.06
CA VAL A 27 3.12 -2.86 2.05
C VAL A 27 3.34 -4.18 1.34
N THR A 28 4.22 -4.98 1.92
CA THR A 28 4.54 -6.34 1.50
C THR A 28 4.61 -7.25 2.72
N ALA A 29 4.67 -8.57 2.50
CA ALA A 29 4.82 -9.55 3.56
C ALA A 29 6.10 -10.38 3.38
N GLU A 30 6.78 -10.67 4.50
CA GLU A 30 8.10 -11.29 4.56
C GLU A 30 8.14 -12.68 3.89
N GLU A 31 7.11 -13.50 4.12
CA GLU A 31 7.00 -14.89 3.66
C GLU A 31 5.97 -15.02 2.53
N ASP A 32 5.71 -13.94 1.78
CA ASP A 32 4.77 -13.96 0.68
C ASP A 32 5.36 -14.68 -0.54
N HIS A 33 4.88 -15.89 -0.80
CA HIS A 33 5.25 -16.68 -1.98
C HIS A 33 4.44 -16.31 -3.23
N ILE A 34 3.32 -15.57 -3.10
CA ILE A 34 2.48 -15.12 -4.22
C ILE A 34 3.08 -13.82 -4.79
N ALA A 35 3.41 -12.88 -3.92
CA ALA A 35 4.02 -11.60 -4.26
C ALA A 35 5.31 -11.38 -3.45
N PRO A 36 6.45 -11.99 -3.86
CA PRO A 36 7.70 -11.86 -3.13
C PRO A 36 8.08 -10.40 -2.91
N TRP A 37 8.34 -10.03 -1.65
CA TRP A 37 8.55 -8.63 -1.27
C TRP A 37 9.72 -7.96 -2.02
N THR A 38 10.76 -8.73 -2.38
CA THR A 38 11.91 -8.26 -3.17
C THR A 38 11.53 -7.91 -4.62
N SER A 39 10.56 -8.61 -5.19
CA SER A 39 9.97 -8.29 -6.50
C SER A 39 9.10 -7.03 -6.39
N CYS A 40 8.26 -6.95 -5.36
CA CYS A 40 7.46 -5.75 -5.09
C CYS A 40 8.33 -4.50 -4.83
N TYR A 41 9.49 -4.66 -4.17
CA TYR A 41 10.44 -3.57 -3.92
C TYR A 41 10.94 -2.89 -5.20
N GLN A 42 10.91 -3.59 -6.35
CA GLN A 42 11.28 -2.99 -7.64
C GLN A 42 10.36 -1.82 -8.04
N ILE A 43 9.19 -1.64 -7.41
CA ILE A 43 8.31 -0.49 -7.65
C ILE A 43 9.05 0.84 -7.52
N ARG A 44 10.02 0.94 -6.58
CA ARG A 44 10.82 2.16 -6.40
C ARG A 44 11.73 2.46 -7.60
N LYS A 45 12.11 1.43 -8.37
CA LYS A 45 12.96 1.58 -9.55
C LYS A 45 12.16 1.84 -10.83
N THR A 46 10.85 1.59 -10.83
CA THR A 46 10.00 1.70 -12.02
C THR A 46 9.15 2.96 -12.06
N ILE A 47 8.78 3.52 -10.91
CA ILE A 47 8.07 4.80 -10.84
C ILE A 47 9.03 5.98 -10.95
N HIS A 48 8.47 7.18 -11.02
CA HIS A 48 9.28 8.40 -11.11
C HIS A 48 10.28 8.53 -9.94
N PRO A 49 11.56 8.88 -10.19
CA PRO A 49 12.61 8.89 -9.16
C PRO A 49 12.35 9.82 -7.96
N LYS A 50 11.58 10.89 -8.17
CA LYS A 50 11.22 11.88 -7.13
C LYS A 50 9.94 11.53 -6.37
N THR A 51 9.23 10.45 -6.75
CA THR A 51 8.01 10.06 -6.05
C THR A 51 8.37 9.57 -4.64
N PRO A 52 7.81 10.17 -3.58
CA PRO A 52 8.02 9.68 -2.22
C PRO A 52 7.45 8.27 -2.10
N VAL A 53 8.23 7.37 -1.52
CA VAL A 53 7.78 6.01 -1.22
C VAL A 53 8.02 5.75 0.27
N ARG A 54 7.01 5.23 0.96
CA ARG A 54 7.14 4.60 2.27
C ARG A 54 6.97 3.10 2.06
N PHE A 55 8.06 2.34 2.24
CA PHE A 55 8.04 0.89 2.01
C PHE A 55 7.93 0.17 3.34
N VAL A 56 7.10 -0.87 3.36
CA VAL A 56 6.80 -1.65 4.56
C VAL A 56 6.84 -3.14 4.23
N ARG A 57 7.41 -3.90 5.15
CA ARG A 57 7.47 -5.36 5.08
C ARG A 57 6.95 -5.93 6.40
N SER A 58 5.74 -6.50 6.42
CA SER A 58 5.17 -7.14 7.61
C SER A 58 5.68 -8.58 7.76
N THR A 59 5.81 -9.08 8.99
CA THR A 59 6.10 -10.51 9.22
C THR A 59 4.92 -11.39 8.78
N SER A 60 5.18 -12.68 8.53
CA SER A 60 4.24 -13.69 8.00
C SER A 60 4.04 -13.66 6.48
N GLY A 61 3.15 -14.51 5.97
CA GLY A 61 2.86 -14.68 4.54
C GLY A 61 1.72 -13.80 4.02
N HIS A 62 1.32 -14.01 2.78
CA HIS A 62 0.40 -13.14 2.01
C HIS A 62 -0.80 -12.60 2.80
N ILE A 63 -1.63 -13.47 3.39
CA ILE A 63 -2.84 -13.02 4.10
C ILE A 63 -2.50 -12.46 5.47
N LEU A 64 -1.72 -13.20 6.27
CA LEU A 64 -1.47 -12.86 7.68
C LEU A 64 -0.48 -11.70 7.88
N GLY A 65 0.32 -11.37 6.86
CA GLY A 65 1.16 -10.19 6.84
C GLY A 65 0.38 -8.92 6.48
N ILE A 66 -0.63 -9.03 5.61
CA ILE A 66 -1.46 -7.88 5.20
C ILE A 66 -2.59 -7.63 6.21
N VAL A 67 -3.35 -8.68 6.55
CA VAL A 67 -4.41 -8.64 7.57
C VAL A 67 -3.80 -8.90 8.94
N ASN A 68 -3.15 -7.88 9.47
CA ASN A 68 -2.46 -7.90 10.77
C ASN A 68 -3.10 -6.87 11.72
N PRO A 69 -4.22 -7.20 12.38
CA PRO A 69 -4.91 -6.25 13.25
C PRO A 69 -4.10 -5.91 14.52
N PRO A 70 -4.33 -4.72 15.12
CA PRO A 70 -3.70 -4.35 16.39
C PRO A 70 -4.18 -5.28 17.51
N VAL A 71 -3.22 -5.91 18.19
CA VAL A 71 -3.47 -6.82 19.32
C VAL A 71 -2.45 -6.58 20.42
N ASN A 72 -2.83 -6.83 21.67
CA ASN A 72 -1.97 -6.73 22.84
C ASN A 72 -1.97 -8.09 23.59
N PRO A 73 -0.82 -8.79 23.73
CA PRO A 73 0.51 -8.42 23.22
C PRO A 73 0.61 -8.57 21.69
N PRO A 74 1.55 -7.84 21.03
CA PRO A 74 1.81 -7.99 19.60
C PRO A 74 2.14 -9.43 19.19
N LYS A 75 1.50 -9.92 18.12
CA LYS A 75 1.76 -11.25 17.52
C LYS A 75 2.70 -11.20 16.30
N ARG A 76 3.03 -9.98 15.83
CA ARG A 76 3.73 -9.70 14.58
C ARG A 76 4.63 -8.48 14.76
N ALA A 77 5.41 -8.19 13.73
CA ALA A 77 6.25 -7.01 13.61
C ALA A 77 6.31 -6.59 12.14
N TYR A 78 6.83 -5.41 11.85
CA TYR A 78 7.06 -4.96 10.48
C TYR A 78 8.37 -4.18 10.40
N TRP A 79 8.96 -4.14 9.21
CA TRP A 79 10.04 -3.24 8.86
C TRP A 79 9.50 -2.06 8.09
N VAL A 80 9.98 -0.86 8.38
CA VAL A 80 9.60 0.36 7.65
C VAL A 80 10.81 1.27 7.41
N ALA A 81 10.86 1.82 6.20
CA ALA A 81 11.78 2.89 5.83
C ALA A 81 11.41 3.43 4.44
N ASN A 82 11.77 4.69 4.16
CA ASN A 82 11.70 5.22 2.81
C ASN A 82 12.85 4.60 1.99
N PRO A 83 12.60 3.90 0.86
CA PRO A 83 13.67 3.35 0.03
C PRO A 83 14.41 4.47 -0.71
N THR A 84 15.49 4.12 -1.42
CA THR A 84 16.12 5.02 -2.40
C THR A 84 16.14 4.39 -3.79
N ALA A 85 16.29 5.19 -4.85
CA ALA A 85 16.24 4.69 -6.22
C ALA A 85 17.42 3.77 -6.58
N LYS A 86 18.56 3.91 -5.90
CA LYS A 86 19.79 3.13 -6.17
C LYS A 86 19.96 1.95 -5.23
N GLU A 87 19.18 1.89 -4.17
CA GLU A 87 19.26 0.85 -3.14
C GLU A 87 18.55 -0.42 -3.60
N ASP A 88 19.14 -1.57 -3.29
CA ASP A 88 18.48 -2.86 -3.46
C ASP A 88 17.67 -3.25 -2.22
N ALA A 89 16.86 -4.30 -2.36
CA ALA A 89 15.94 -4.73 -1.32
C ALA A 89 16.67 -5.16 -0.03
N GLN A 90 17.84 -5.79 -0.14
CA GLN A 90 18.58 -6.28 1.03
C GLN A 90 19.27 -5.14 1.78
N ALA A 91 19.87 -4.20 1.05
CA ALA A 91 20.43 -2.99 1.62
C ALA A 91 19.35 -2.16 2.37
N TRP A 92 18.14 -2.08 1.80
CA TRP A 92 17.00 -1.46 2.49
C TRP A 92 16.65 -2.20 3.78
N LEU A 93 16.55 -3.53 3.74
CA LEU A 93 16.18 -4.35 4.90
C LEU A 93 17.19 -4.22 6.05
N GLN A 94 18.48 -4.13 5.74
CA GLN A 94 19.55 -3.99 6.74
C GLN A 94 19.44 -2.71 7.58
N ARG A 95 18.88 -1.63 7.03
CA ARG A 95 18.71 -0.34 7.74
C ARG A 95 17.27 -0.02 8.14
N ALA A 96 16.29 -0.78 7.64
CA ALA A 96 14.90 -0.55 7.97
C ALA A 96 14.65 -0.88 9.45
N GLU A 97 13.90 -0.02 10.12
CA GLU A 97 13.58 -0.21 11.53
C GLU A 97 12.54 -1.33 11.67
N LYS A 98 12.79 -2.29 12.56
CA LYS A 98 11.83 -3.35 12.89
C LYS A 98 10.99 -2.96 14.10
N ILE A 99 9.71 -2.75 13.90
CA ILE A 99 8.76 -2.28 14.91
C ILE A 99 7.81 -3.43 15.30
N PRO A 100 7.68 -3.79 16.60
CA PRO A 100 6.68 -4.75 17.06
C PRO A 100 5.25 -4.24 16.82
N GLY A 101 4.34 -5.13 16.40
CA GLY A 101 2.93 -4.80 16.20
C GLY A 101 2.49 -4.81 14.74
N THR A 102 1.44 -4.03 14.48
CA THR A 102 0.83 -3.88 13.15
C THR A 102 1.40 -2.69 12.41
N TRP A 103 1.59 -2.84 11.10
CA TRP A 103 1.92 -1.72 10.21
C TRP A 103 0.75 -0.73 10.04
N TRP A 104 -0.47 -1.10 10.43
CA TRP A 104 -1.64 -0.23 10.27
C TRP A 104 -1.46 1.11 10.98
N GLY A 105 -0.80 1.15 12.14
CA GLY A 105 -0.52 2.41 12.85
C GLY A 105 0.37 3.34 12.03
N ASP A 106 1.46 2.81 11.48
CA ASP A 106 2.36 3.54 10.60
C ASP A 106 1.66 4.10 9.35
N TRP A 107 0.75 3.32 8.78
CA TRP A 107 -0.06 3.75 7.65
C TRP A 107 -1.07 4.85 8.03
N LEU A 108 -1.71 4.75 9.19
CA LEU A 108 -2.63 5.77 9.69
C LEU A 108 -1.91 7.10 9.91
N ASP A 109 -0.73 7.09 10.52
CA ASP A 109 0.08 8.30 10.73
C ASP A 109 0.50 8.91 9.39
N TRP A 110 0.96 8.08 8.45
CA TRP A 110 1.27 8.53 7.09
C TRP A 110 0.03 9.09 6.36
N LEU A 111 -1.14 8.51 6.57
CA LEU A 111 -2.37 8.96 5.92
C LEU A 111 -2.90 10.27 6.53
N ALA A 112 -2.79 10.44 7.85
CA ALA A 112 -3.29 11.60 8.58
C ALA A 112 -2.69 12.93 8.09
N GLU A 113 -1.40 12.93 7.72
CA GLU A 113 -0.73 14.08 7.09
C GLU A 113 -1.32 14.48 5.72
N ARG A 114 -2.16 13.63 5.14
CA ARG A 114 -2.63 13.71 3.75
C ARG A 114 -4.15 13.76 3.61
N THR A 115 -4.89 13.72 4.72
CA THR A 115 -6.37 13.71 4.71
C THR A 115 -7.02 15.05 5.08
N GLY A 116 -6.22 16.09 5.30
CA GLY A 116 -6.72 17.41 5.69
C GLY A 116 -7.22 17.46 7.13
N ASP A 117 -7.92 18.54 7.47
CA ASP A 117 -8.41 18.79 8.82
C ASP A 117 -9.57 17.87 9.21
N MET A 118 -9.69 17.62 10.52
CA MET A 118 -10.84 16.91 11.07
C MET A 118 -12.11 17.75 10.90
N VAL A 119 -13.14 17.14 10.34
CA VAL A 119 -14.46 17.74 10.14
C VAL A 119 -15.55 16.88 10.78
N SER A 120 -16.73 17.45 10.98
CA SER A 120 -17.91 16.66 11.37
C SER A 120 -18.19 15.57 10.33
N ALA A 121 -18.53 14.37 10.79
CA ALA A 121 -18.84 13.26 9.91
C ALA A 121 -20.00 13.62 8.97
N TYR A 122 -19.81 13.35 7.67
CA TYR A 122 -20.84 13.57 6.67
C TYR A 122 -21.92 12.47 6.72
N PRO A 123 -23.17 12.77 6.33
CA PRO A 123 -24.18 11.74 6.09
C PRO A 123 -23.70 10.73 5.04
N THR A 124 -24.03 9.45 5.25
CA THR A 124 -23.63 8.35 4.35
C THR A 124 -24.39 8.32 3.02
N ALA A 125 -25.50 9.08 2.92
CA ALA A 125 -26.32 9.20 1.71
C ALA A 125 -26.84 10.63 1.54
N ASN A 126 -27.14 11.03 0.30
CA ASN A 126 -27.77 12.31 -0.02
C ASN A 126 -28.68 12.20 -1.26
N ARG A 127 -29.34 13.28 -1.67
CA ARG A 127 -30.27 13.27 -2.81
C ARG A 127 -29.61 12.84 -4.14
N LYS A 128 -28.34 13.18 -4.36
CA LYS A 128 -27.59 12.80 -5.57
C LYS A 128 -27.11 11.35 -5.51
N PHE A 129 -26.82 10.85 -4.30
CA PHE A 129 -26.34 9.49 -4.02
C PHE A 129 -27.18 8.88 -2.88
N PRO A 130 -28.41 8.41 -3.18
CA PRO A 130 -29.27 7.81 -2.17
C PRO A 130 -28.73 6.44 -1.72
N ALA A 131 -29.09 6.02 -0.51
CA ALA A 131 -28.80 4.67 -0.04
C ALA A 131 -29.53 3.64 -0.92
N LEU A 132 -28.80 2.65 -1.43
CA LEU A 132 -29.35 1.63 -2.33
C LEU A 132 -29.67 0.32 -1.60
N ALA A 133 -28.84 -0.05 -0.62
CA ALA A 133 -29.00 -1.18 0.28
C ALA A 133 -28.03 -1.02 1.47
N ASP A 134 -28.26 -1.79 2.54
CA ASP A 134 -27.29 -1.89 3.63
C ASP A 134 -26.02 -2.64 3.18
N ALA A 135 -24.88 -2.30 3.77
CA ALA A 135 -23.66 -3.09 3.61
C ALA A 135 -23.91 -4.53 4.14
N PRO A 136 -23.37 -5.58 3.48
CA PRO A 136 -22.31 -5.55 2.47
C PRO A 136 -22.80 -5.46 1.01
N GLY A 137 -24.09 -5.17 0.79
CA GLY A 137 -24.69 -5.13 -0.54
C GLY A 137 -24.97 -6.53 -1.12
N THR A 138 -25.21 -6.59 -2.43
CA THR A 138 -25.67 -7.82 -3.11
C THR A 138 -24.58 -8.52 -3.92
N TYR A 139 -23.68 -7.76 -4.56
CA TYR A 139 -22.67 -8.34 -5.48
C TYR A 139 -21.70 -9.30 -4.80
N VAL A 140 -21.36 -9.07 -3.52
CA VAL A 140 -20.48 -9.98 -2.76
C VAL A 140 -21.15 -11.34 -2.45
N LEU A 141 -22.47 -11.45 -2.60
CA LEU A 141 -23.25 -12.64 -2.31
C LEU A 141 -23.56 -13.48 -3.56
N GLU A 142 -23.16 -13.02 -4.75
CA GLU A 142 -23.31 -13.78 -5.99
C GLU A 142 -22.51 -15.09 -5.94
N LYS A 143 -23.01 -16.12 -6.64
CA LYS A 143 -22.48 -17.48 -6.64
C LYS A 143 -21.94 -17.87 -8.00
#